data_AF-M4D047-F1
#
_entry.id   AF-M4D047-F1
#
_cell.length_a   1.000
_cell.length_b   1.000
_cell.length_c   1.000
_cell.angle_alpha   90.00
_cell.angle_beta   90.00
_cell.angle_gamma   90.00
#
_symmetry.space_group_name_H-M   'P 1'
#
loop_
_entity.id
_entity.type
_entity.pdbx_description
1 polymer ?
#
loop_
_entity_poly.entity_id
_entity_poly.type
_entity_poly.pdbx_seq_one_letter_code
_entity_poly.pdbx_strand_id
1 'polypeptide(L)'
;MPRYIPRNSFSVGTSVRIPLFSCSVGPYNPSHGTAIDLDLPSPVSGEFCWRRERVGYCPKFCFMRFGRGVVQKHKQQGRGRLLFGTESEREPLVVNSLTKVCNFLDISAQQRKLVRCTVCSQVTQHRIWRGALEDVLNNLKEEVDWLLEHSEEKKTQGVKLGQQVILSCLKFLSESSVSYKAENSTSWMRPVPARYAKANASAKWEDVLDIVNDLRRYLLEHDFYHLEKLLSMKEGLLQIKDVFLDNTIGFREVRHQEHLVHRKLSKMLGSPSPCLFTLLVYFLYGRVRDIEVDLCGGFYKEEKRELFCLSMGRILTSADEKMVRRGVKQLDRALGMFEFVWETAGMKEALNLQGHLWCLGAEEKTITYRGKTFYLHDLCL
;
A
#
# COMPACT_ATOMS: atom_id res chain seq x y z
N MET A 1 22.26 -11.47 -41.38
CA MET A 1 21.23 -11.50 -42.45
C MET A 1 21.90 -11.92 -43.75
N PRO A 2 21.26 -12.61 -44.72
CA PRO A 2 19.83 -12.96 -44.90
C PRO A 2 19.53 -14.48 -45.08
N ARG A 3 18.36 -14.99 -44.62
CA ARG A 3 17.12 -15.47 -45.35
C ARG A 3 17.37 -16.62 -46.36
N TYR A 4 16.66 -17.76 -46.34
CA TYR A 4 15.25 -17.94 -46.73
C TYR A 4 14.75 -19.38 -46.48
N ILE A 5 13.41 -19.51 -46.47
CA ILE A 5 12.53 -20.65 -46.17
C ILE A 5 12.28 -21.52 -47.44
N PRO A 6 11.77 -22.76 -47.29
CA PRO A 6 10.48 -23.09 -47.92
C PRO A 6 9.48 -23.86 -47.04
N ARG A 7 8.20 -23.69 -47.40
CA ARG A 7 6.95 -24.20 -46.80
C ARG A 7 6.55 -25.58 -47.36
N ASN A 8 5.72 -26.30 -46.60
CA ASN A 8 4.44 -26.96 -47.00
C ASN A 8 3.87 -27.68 -45.75
N SER A 9 2.80 -27.26 -45.08
CA SER A 9 1.35 -27.39 -45.36
C SER A 9 0.78 -28.81 -45.27
N PHE A 10 0.00 -29.10 -44.21
CA PHE A 10 -1.33 -29.76 -44.26
C PHE A 10 -2.09 -29.57 -42.91
N SER A 11 -3.36 -29.19 -43.00
CA SER A 11 -4.40 -29.07 -41.95
C SER A 11 -5.04 -30.43 -41.62
N VAL A 12 -5.72 -30.68 -40.49
CA VAL A 12 -7.14 -30.35 -40.17
C VAL A 12 -7.48 -30.72 -38.70
N GLY A 13 -8.34 -29.92 -38.04
CA GLY A 13 -9.29 -30.29 -36.94
C GLY A 13 -8.68 -30.49 -35.55
N THR A 14 -9.17 -29.98 -34.42
CA THR A 14 -10.57 -29.76 -34.02
C THR A 14 -10.64 -28.67 -32.93
N SER A 15 -11.72 -27.90 -32.94
CA SER A 15 -12.04 -26.76 -32.06
C SER A 15 -12.67 -27.21 -30.73
N VAL A 16 -12.32 -26.54 -29.62
CA VAL A 16 -13.16 -26.44 -28.41
C VAL A 16 -13.10 -25.00 -27.88
N ARG A 17 -14.25 -24.32 -27.91
CA ARG A 17 -14.59 -23.05 -27.24
C ARG A 17 -15.82 -23.29 -26.39
N ILE A 18 -15.84 -22.83 -25.13
CA ILE A 18 -17.06 -22.52 -24.34
C ILE A 18 -16.65 -21.49 -23.25
N PRO A 19 -17.53 -20.63 -22.70
CA PRO A 19 -18.19 -19.48 -23.35
C PRO A 19 -18.05 -18.16 -22.57
N LEU A 20 -18.25 -17.04 -23.29
CA LEU A 20 -18.63 -15.74 -22.73
C LEU A 20 -20.16 -15.71 -22.60
N PHE A 21 -20.69 -15.45 -21.41
CA PHE A 21 -22.11 -15.14 -21.21
C PHE A 21 -22.36 -13.66 -21.48
N SER A 22 -23.08 -13.38 -22.58
CA SER A 22 -23.78 -12.13 -22.84
C SER A 22 -25.24 -12.27 -22.41
N CYS A 23 -25.73 -11.42 -21.52
CA CYS A 23 -27.17 -11.28 -21.28
C CYS A 23 -27.76 -10.34 -22.33
N SER A 24 -28.63 -10.91 -23.17
CA SER A 24 -29.44 -10.27 -24.19
C SER A 24 -30.62 -9.52 -23.58
N VAL A 25 -30.84 -8.32 -24.09
CA VAL A 25 -32.06 -7.52 -23.93
C VAL A 25 -33.08 -8.00 -24.97
N GLY A 26 -34.31 -8.31 -24.53
CA GLY A 26 -35.44 -8.63 -25.39
C GLY A 26 -36.65 -7.75 -25.03
N PRO A 27 -37.48 -7.32 -26.00
CA PRO A 27 -38.45 -6.24 -25.83
C PRO A 27 -39.84 -6.76 -25.41
N TYR A 28 -40.60 -5.95 -24.67
CA TYR A 28 -42.04 -6.11 -24.51
C TYR A 28 -42.72 -4.73 -24.47
N ASN A 29 -43.80 -4.58 -25.24
CA ASN A 29 -44.71 -3.43 -25.26
C ASN A 29 -46.15 -3.98 -25.44
N PRO A 30 -47.23 -3.21 -25.24
CA PRO A 30 -48.08 -3.32 -24.05
C PRO A 30 -49.55 -3.61 -24.39
N SER A 31 -50.31 -4.15 -23.44
CA SER A 31 -51.79 -4.08 -23.50
C SER A 31 -52.46 -4.37 -22.14
N HIS A 32 -53.32 -3.41 -21.75
CA HIS A 32 -54.52 -3.50 -20.90
C HIS A 32 -54.43 -4.10 -19.48
N GLY A 33 -54.23 -3.19 -18.51
CA GLY A 33 -55.22 -2.82 -17.48
C GLY A 33 -55.84 -3.90 -16.60
N THR A 34 -55.49 -3.88 -15.31
CA THR A 34 -56.46 -3.84 -14.20
C THR A 34 -55.75 -3.41 -12.91
N ALA A 35 -56.37 -2.45 -12.22
CA ALA A 35 -55.89 -1.83 -11.00
C ALA A 35 -55.95 -2.81 -9.82
N ILE A 36 -54.88 -2.84 -9.04
CA ILE A 36 -54.89 -3.32 -7.65
C ILE A 36 -54.15 -2.28 -6.85
N ASP A 37 -54.92 -1.53 -6.05
CA ASP A 37 -54.43 -0.64 -5.00
C ASP A 37 -53.59 -1.44 -4.01
N LEU A 38 -52.33 -1.07 -3.85
CA LEU A 38 -51.52 -1.40 -2.68
C LEU A 38 -50.89 -0.12 -2.16
N ASP A 39 -51.32 0.25 -0.97
CA ASP A 39 -50.99 1.44 -0.21
C ASP A 39 -49.48 1.74 -0.20
N LEU A 40 -49.14 2.98 -0.57
CA LEU A 40 -47.83 3.59 -0.32
C LEU A 40 -47.72 3.95 1.17
N PRO A 41 -46.73 3.46 1.93
CA PRO A 41 -46.39 4.11 3.18
C PRO A 41 -45.57 5.38 2.90
N SER A 42 -46.00 6.45 3.56
CA SER A 42 -45.31 7.75 3.64
C SER A 42 -43.91 7.60 4.27
N PRO A 43 -42.98 8.55 4.06
CA PRO A 43 -41.57 8.37 4.39
C PRO A 43 -41.35 8.53 5.90
N VAL A 44 -41.26 7.39 6.61
CA VAL A 44 -40.73 7.35 7.97
C VAL A 44 -39.21 7.40 7.87
N SER A 45 -38.62 8.42 8.51
CA SER A 45 -37.20 8.59 8.87
C SER A 45 -36.31 7.36 8.61
N GLY A 46 -35.65 7.34 7.45
CA GLY A 46 -34.62 6.36 7.14
C GLY A 46 -33.31 6.70 7.85
N GLU A 47 -33.06 6.06 8.99
CA GLU A 47 -31.71 5.93 9.53
C GLU A 47 -30.82 5.27 8.46
N PHE A 48 -29.88 6.02 7.89
CA PHE A 48 -28.85 5.46 7.02
C PHE A 48 -27.86 4.66 7.88
N CYS A 49 -28.14 3.38 8.05
CA CYS A 49 -27.24 2.44 8.71
C CYS A 49 -26.04 2.15 7.79
N TRP A 50 -24.91 2.81 8.03
CA TRP A 50 -23.61 2.40 7.50
C TRP A 50 -23.14 1.14 8.25
N ARG A 51 -23.76 -0.01 7.97
CA ARG A 51 -23.32 -1.29 8.55
C ARG A 51 -22.09 -1.79 7.77
N ARG A 52 -20.97 -1.88 8.49
CA ARG A 52 -19.67 -2.34 7.98
C ARG A 52 -19.66 -3.87 7.90
N GLU A 53 -20.25 -4.44 6.85
CA GLU A 53 -20.01 -5.84 6.50
C GLU A 53 -18.77 -5.94 5.62
N ARG A 54 -17.90 -6.89 5.96
CA ARG A 54 -16.66 -7.21 5.25
C ARG A 54 -16.96 -7.94 3.93
N VAL A 55 -17.53 -7.22 2.97
CA VAL A 55 -17.43 -7.49 1.53
C VAL A 55 -17.54 -6.11 0.86
N GLY A 56 -16.66 -5.85 -0.11
CA GLY A 56 -16.39 -4.56 -0.73
C GLY A 56 -17.51 -3.51 -0.73
N TYR A 57 -17.13 -2.27 -0.38
CA TYR A 57 -17.86 -1.08 -0.80
C TYR A 57 -18.30 -1.26 -2.25
N CYS A 58 -19.59 -1.12 -2.55
CA CYS A 58 -20.05 -0.94 -3.93
C CYS A 58 -19.82 0.55 -4.26
N PRO A 59 -18.68 0.94 -4.86
CA PRO A 59 -18.28 2.33 -4.89
C PRO A 59 -19.12 3.10 -5.91
N LYS A 60 -19.60 2.42 -6.96
CA LYS A 60 -20.19 3.04 -8.15
C LYS A 60 -21.46 3.85 -7.90
N PHE A 61 -22.35 3.40 -7.00
CA PHE A 61 -23.64 4.08 -6.79
C PHE A 61 -23.57 5.29 -5.85
N CYS A 62 -22.78 5.20 -4.77
CA CYS A 62 -22.52 6.38 -3.92
C CYS A 62 -21.68 7.42 -4.68
N PHE A 63 -20.66 6.99 -5.45
CA PHE A 63 -19.81 7.90 -6.22
C PHE A 63 -20.55 8.72 -7.27
N MET A 64 -21.52 8.15 -7.99
CA MET A 64 -22.23 8.87 -9.04
C MET A 64 -23.11 10.02 -8.51
N ARG A 65 -23.72 9.87 -7.33
CA ARG A 65 -24.47 10.97 -6.68
C ARG A 65 -23.52 11.98 -6.04
N PHE A 66 -22.48 11.50 -5.35
CA PHE A 66 -21.44 12.34 -4.77
C PHE A 66 -20.73 13.23 -5.79
N GLY A 67 -20.41 12.65 -6.95
CA GLY A 67 -19.71 13.35 -8.03
C GLY A 67 -20.48 14.56 -8.54
N ARG A 68 -21.83 14.53 -8.53
CA ARG A 68 -22.63 15.70 -8.91
C ARG A 68 -22.61 16.78 -7.83
N GLY A 69 -22.71 16.40 -6.56
CA GLY A 69 -22.65 17.34 -5.42
C GLY A 69 -21.30 18.07 -5.31
N VAL A 70 -20.18 17.36 -5.48
CA VAL A 70 -18.83 17.95 -5.47
C VAL A 70 -18.64 18.96 -6.62
N VAL A 71 -19.11 18.64 -7.83
CA VAL A 71 -19.02 19.53 -9.01
C VAL A 71 -19.88 20.78 -8.86
N GLN A 72 -21.11 20.63 -8.35
CA GLN A 72 -22.06 21.73 -8.25
C GLN A 72 -21.60 22.77 -7.22
N LYS A 73 -20.92 22.35 -6.15
CA LYS A 73 -20.38 23.22 -5.12
C LYS A 73 -19.13 23.99 -5.58
N HIS A 74 -18.21 23.34 -6.29
CA HIS A 74 -17.03 24.03 -6.84
C HIS A 74 -17.38 25.06 -7.93
N LYS A 75 -18.53 24.95 -8.61
CA LYS A 75 -19.02 25.99 -9.53
C LYS A 75 -19.43 27.29 -8.83
N GLN A 76 -19.74 27.27 -7.53
CA GLN A 76 -20.18 28.46 -6.79
C GLN A 76 -19.02 29.25 -6.16
N GLN A 77 -17.84 28.64 -5.96
CA GLN A 77 -16.65 29.31 -5.42
C GLN A 77 -15.77 29.82 -6.58
N GLY A 78 -16.07 31.02 -7.07
CA GLY A 78 -15.49 31.63 -8.29
C GLY A 78 -14.00 32.02 -8.28
N ARG A 79 -13.07 31.15 -7.85
CA ARG A 79 -11.63 31.33 -8.06
C ARG A 79 -10.92 30.00 -8.35
N GLY A 80 -10.44 29.83 -9.58
CA GLY A 80 -9.55 28.73 -9.97
C GLY A 80 -10.24 27.53 -10.62
N ARG A 81 -9.43 26.68 -11.26
CA ARG A 81 -9.82 25.40 -11.87
C ARG A 81 -10.75 24.61 -10.94
N LEU A 82 -11.83 24.04 -11.48
CA LEU A 82 -12.71 23.13 -10.73
C LEU A 82 -11.90 21.92 -10.27
N LEU A 83 -11.48 21.93 -9.00
CA LEU A 83 -10.81 20.81 -8.36
C LEU A 83 -11.78 19.62 -8.30
N PHE A 84 -11.32 18.44 -8.70
CA PHE A 84 -12.14 17.23 -8.82
C PHE A 84 -13.29 17.39 -9.84
N GLY A 85 -13.07 18.24 -10.84
CA GLY A 85 -14.06 18.60 -11.85
C GLY A 85 -14.29 17.49 -12.89
N THR A 86 -13.29 16.66 -13.18
CA THR A 86 -13.43 15.52 -14.09
C THR A 86 -13.80 14.24 -13.35
N GLU A 87 -14.30 13.24 -14.08
CA GLU A 87 -14.61 11.93 -13.51
C GLU A 87 -13.33 11.20 -13.07
N SER A 88 -12.25 11.31 -13.85
CA SER A 88 -10.95 10.71 -13.53
C SER A 88 -10.37 11.20 -12.21
N GLU A 89 -10.49 12.49 -11.89
CA GLU A 89 -10.02 13.06 -10.62
C GLU A 89 -10.79 12.53 -9.40
N ARG A 90 -11.98 11.96 -9.62
CA ARG A 90 -12.82 11.38 -8.58
C ARG A 90 -12.60 9.88 -8.43
N GLU A 91 -11.69 9.27 -9.19
CA GLU A 91 -11.42 7.84 -9.01
C GLU A 91 -10.62 7.59 -7.72
N PRO A 92 -10.90 6.48 -7.01
CA PRO A 92 -10.09 6.08 -5.87
C PRO A 92 -8.70 5.64 -6.33
N LEU A 93 -7.69 5.99 -5.55
CA LEU A 93 -6.30 5.64 -5.80
C LEU A 93 -5.70 4.90 -4.60
N VAL A 94 -5.26 3.66 -4.87
CA VAL A 94 -4.41 2.91 -3.94
C VAL A 94 -2.95 3.04 -4.39
N VAL A 95 -2.17 3.75 -3.58
CA VAL A 95 -0.75 3.98 -3.80
C VAL A 95 0.04 2.80 -3.25
N ASN A 96 0.29 1.82 -4.12
CA ASN A 96 0.94 0.55 -3.77
C ASN A 96 2.23 0.26 -4.58
N SER A 97 2.69 1.21 -5.40
CA SER A 97 3.95 1.09 -6.14
C SER A 97 4.55 2.46 -6.50
N LEU A 98 5.87 2.50 -6.64
CA LEU A 98 6.57 3.68 -7.18
C LEU A 98 6.12 4.01 -8.62
N THR A 99 5.76 2.99 -9.43
CA THR A 99 5.27 3.21 -10.80
C THR A 99 4.05 4.11 -10.81
N LYS A 100 3.07 3.83 -9.93
CA LYS A 100 1.83 4.60 -9.87
C LYS A 100 2.11 6.05 -9.51
N VAL A 101 2.96 6.28 -8.50
CA VAL A 101 3.35 7.64 -8.09
C VAL A 101 4.08 8.36 -9.22
N CYS A 102 5.07 7.72 -9.83
CA CYS A 102 5.84 8.32 -10.93
C CYS A 102 4.98 8.59 -12.18
N ASN A 103 4.02 7.74 -12.49
CA ASN A 103 3.08 7.95 -13.59
C ASN A 103 2.15 9.13 -13.29
N PHE A 104 1.66 9.25 -12.05
CA PHE A 104 0.74 10.32 -11.67
C PHE A 104 1.41 11.70 -11.68
N LEU A 105 2.70 11.76 -11.32
CA LEU A 105 3.51 12.99 -11.32
C LEU A 105 4.21 13.27 -12.66
N ASP A 106 3.88 12.53 -13.72
CA ASP A 106 4.50 12.64 -15.05
C ASP A 106 6.05 12.56 -15.03
N ILE A 107 6.61 11.78 -14.10
CA ILE A 107 8.06 11.62 -13.95
C ILE A 107 8.62 10.82 -15.11
N SER A 108 9.62 11.38 -15.79
CA SER A 108 10.29 10.76 -16.95
C SER A 108 11.08 9.50 -16.59
N ALA A 109 11.40 8.67 -17.58
CA ALA A 109 12.20 7.45 -17.36
C ALA A 109 13.60 7.74 -16.76
N GLN A 110 14.23 8.86 -17.15
CA GLN A 110 15.53 9.27 -16.60
C GLN A 110 15.41 9.65 -15.12
N GLN A 111 14.39 10.42 -14.77
CA GLN A 111 14.12 10.79 -13.38
C GLN A 111 13.71 9.59 -12.53
N ARG A 112 12.95 8.62 -13.07
CA ARG A 112 12.65 7.36 -12.37
C ARG A 112 13.92 6.59 -11.99
N LYS A 113 14.94 6.61 -12.85
CA LYS A 113 16.25 6.02 -12.53
C LYS A 113 16.92 6.75 -11.37
N LEU A 114 16.86 8.08 -11.34
CA LEU A 114 17.34 8.89 -10.21
C LEU A 114 16.59 8.56 -8.92
N VAL A 115 15.25 8.59 -8.97
CA VAL A 115 14.37 8.21 -7.85
C VAL A 115 14.77 6.85 -7.31
N ARG A 116 14.88 5.83 -8.18
CA ARG A 116 15.26 4.49 -7.77
C ARG A 116 16.64 4.47 -7.09
N CYS A 117 17.66 5.09 -7.69
CA CYS A 117 19.01 5.11 -7.11
C CYS A 117 19.04 5.77 -5.73
N THR A 118 18.35 6.89 -5.56
CA THR A 118 18.30 7.62 -4.29
C THR A 118 17.44 6.89 -3.25
N VAL A 119 16.29 6.34 -3.64
CA VAL A 119 15.45 5.55 -2.73
C VAL A 119 16.18 4.30 -2.28
N CYS A 120 16.76 3.51 -3.19
CA CYS A 120 17.49 2.31 -2.83
C CYS A 120 18.61 2.58 -1.83
N SER A 121 19.38 3.66 -2.00
CA SER A 121 20.49 3.98 -1.10
C SER A 121 20.01 4.32 0.32
N GLN A 122 18.83 4.95 0.45
CA GLN A 122 18.23 5.33 1.73
C GLN A 122 17.50 4.17 2.41
N VAL A 123 16.65 3.42 1.68
CA VAL A 123 15.68 2.49 2.29
C VAL A 123 16.22 1.08 2.51
N THR A 124 17.37 0.73 1.93
CA THR A 124 17.95 -0.63 2.04
C THR A 124 18.92 -0.80 3.20
N GLN A 125 19.00 0.18 4.11
CA GLN A 125 19.79 0.05 5.33
C GLN A 125 19.29 -1.14 6.16
N HIS A 126 20.21 -1.87 6.79
CA HIS A 126 19.90 -3.07 7.58
C HIS A 126 18.77 -2.84 8.60
N ARG A 127 18.80 -1.71 9.31
CA ARG A 127 17.75 -1.34 10.29
C ARG A 127 16.36 -1.17 9.66
N ILE A 128 16.27 -0.61 8.46
CA ILE A 128 15.00 -0.36 7.76
C ILE A 128 14.48 -1.69 7.21
N TRP A 129 15.36 -2.48 6.61
CA TRP A 129 15.06 -3.84 6.15
C TRP A 129 14.47 -4.70 7.26
N ARG A 130 15.19 -4.79 8.39
CA ARG A 130 14.77 -5.57 9.55
C ARG A 130 13.47 -5.04 10.15
N GLY A 131 13.40 -3.73 10.39
CA GLY A 131 12.22 -3.11 10.98
C GLY A 131 10.97 -3.28 10.13
N ALA A 132 11.08 -3.18 8.80
CA ALA A 132 9.97 -3.43 7.89
C ALA A 132 9.50 -4.88 7.94
N LEU A 133 10.44 -5.85 7.99
CA LEU A 133 10.12 -7.26 8.10
C LEU A 133 9.40 -7.57 9.42
N GLU A 134 9.91 -7.04 10.53
CA GLU A 134 9.31 -7.19 11.86
C GLU A 134 7.92 -6.57 11.93
N ASP A 135 7.71 -5.37 11.36
CA ASP A 135 6.39 -4.73 11.30
C ASP A 135 5.40 -5.58 10.49
N VAL A 136 5.79 -6.08 9.32
CA VAL A 136 4.94 -6.96 8.49
C VAL A 136 4.58 -8.24 9.23
N LEU A 137 5.55 -8.91 9.88
CA LEU A 137 5.30 -10.14 10.65
C LEU A 137 4.39 -9.89 11.87
N ASN A 138 4.56 -8.78 12.58
CA ASN A 138 3.70 -8.43 13.71
C ASN A 138 2.26 -8.15 13.27
N ASN A 139 2.05 -7.38 12.20
CA ASN A 139 0.68 -7.14 11.72
C ASN A 139 0.08 -8.41 11.09
N LEU A 140 0.86 -9.28 10.44
CA LEU A 140 0.38 -10.59 9.97
C LEU A 140 -0.06 -11.47 11.15
N LYS A 141 0.71 -11.46 12.25
CA LYS A 141 0.32 -12.13 13.49
C LYS A 141 -1.04 -11.61 13.98
N GLU A 142 -1.24 -10.30 14.04
CA GLU A 142 -2.52 -9.70 14.45
C GLU A 142 -3.69 -10.16 13.55
N GLU A 143 -3.49 -10.24 12.23
CA GLU A 143 -4.52 -10.74 11.30
C GLU A 143 -4.87 -12.21 11.54
N VAL A 144 -3.85 -13.04 11.76
CA VAL A 144 -3.99 -14.48 12.03
C VAL A 144 -4.65 -14.71 13.39
N ASP A 145 -4.22 -14.02 14.44
CA ASP A 145 -4.80 -14.09 15.78
C ASP A 145 -6.28 -13.70 15.74
N TRP A 146 -6.59 -12.59 15.05
CA TRP A 146 -7.96 -12.13 14.89
C TRP A 146 -8.85 -13.20 14.23
N LEU A 147 -8.35 -13.87 13.19
CA LEU A 147 -9.08 -14.96 12.51
C LEU A 147 -9.30 -16.16 13.45
N LEU A 148 -8.26 -16.55 14.19
CA LEU A 148 -8.29 -17.65 15.16
C LEU A 148 -9.17 -17.36 16.38
N GLU A 149 -9.47 -16.11 16.69
CA GLU A 149 -10.39 -15.74 17.77
C GLU A 149 -11.84 -15.70 17.29
N HIS A 150 -12.08 -15.23 16.06
CA HIS A 150 -13.42 -14.82 15.61
C HIS A 150 -14.09 -15.75 14.59
N SER A 151 -13.43 -16.83 14.15
CA SER A 151 -14.01 -17.73 13.14
C SER A 151 -13.68 -19.19 13.39
N GLU A 152 -14.58 -19.94 14.04
CA GLU A 152 -14.43 -21.39 14.25
C GLU A 152 -14.34 -22.15 12.92
N GLU A 153 -15.11 -21.76 11.90
CA GLU A 153 -15.11 -22.40 10.59
C GLU A 153 -13.80 -22.19 9.79
N LYS A 154 -13.07 -21.10 10.06
CA LYS A 154 -11.80 -20.77 9.37
C LYS A 154 -10.56 -21.12 10.20
N LYS A 155 -10.74 -21.76 11.37
CA LYS A 155 -9.62 -22.28 12.18
C LYS A 155 -9.09 -23.57 11.57
N THR A 156 -8.36 -23.46 10.47
CA THR A 156 -7.67 -24.61 9.89
C THR A 156 -6.40 -24.91 10.67
N GLN A 157 -5.94 -26.17 10.59
CA GLN A 157 -4.65 -26.56 11.16
C GLN A 157 -3.50 -25.76 10.53
N GLY A 158 -3.64 -25.38 9.25
CA GLY A 158 -2.70 -24.51 8.54
C GLY A 158 -2.55 -23.15 9.23
N VAL A 159 -3.65 -22.48 9.58
CA VAL A 159 -3.60 -21.17 10.25
C VAL A 159 -2.91 -21.25 11.62
N LYS A 160 -3.17 -22.30 12.41
CA LYS A 160 -2.50 -22.52 13.71
C LYS A 160 -0.99 -22.75 13.55
N LEU A 161 -0.58 -23.55 12.57
CA LEU A 161 0.84 -23.76 12.25
C LEU A 161 1.49 -22.45 11.76
N GLY A 162 0.81 -21.71 10.90
CA GLY A 162 1.26 -20.39 10.43
C GLY A 162 1.51 -19.44 11.59
N GLN A 163 0.60 -19.36 12.58
CA GLN A 163 0.78 -18.55 13.78
C GLN A 163 2.05 -18.94 14.56
N GLN A 164 2.29 -20.24 14.77
CA GLN A 164 3.50 -20.74 15.46
C GLN A 164 4.78 -20.38 14.69
N VAL A 165 4.75 -20.49 13.37
CA VAL A 165 5.90 -20.13 12.51
C VAL A 165 6.17 -18.63 12.55
N ILE A 166 5.13 -17.77 12.54
CA ILE A 166 5.30 -16.32 12.69
C ILE A 166 5.96 -15.99 14.03
N LEU A 167 5.47 -16.58 15.14
CA LEU A 167 6.04 -16.40 16.48
C LEU A 167 7.50 -16.86 16.55
N SER A 168 7.80 -18.00 15.95
CA SER A 168 9.17 -18.53 15.85
C SER A 168 10.09 -17.56 15.09
N CYS A 169 9.62 -17.02 13.96
CA CYS A 169 10.37 -16.05 13.16
C CYS A 169 10.63 -14.74 13.93
N LEU A 170 9.61 -14.18 14.59
CA LEU A 170 9.75 -12.99 15.42
C LEU A 170 10.73 -13.22 16.57
N LYS A 171 10.68 -14.40 17.20
CA LYS A 171 11.64 -14.78 18.25
C LYS A 171 13.06 -14.90 17.70
N PHE A 172 13.25 -15.58 16.57
CA PHE A 172 14.53 -15.71 15.88
C PHE A 172 15.14 -14.36 15.49
N LEU A 173 14.31 -13.44 15.00
CA LEU A 173 14.70 -12.05 14.78
C LEU A 173 15.03 -11.36 16.10
N SER A 174 14.28 -11.54 17.18
CA SER A 174 14.60 -10.88 18.46
C SER A 174 15.94 -11.35 19.06
N GLU A 175 16.25 -12.64 18.96
CA GLU A 175 17.46 -13.26 19.53
C GLU A 175 18.72 -12.87 18.75
N SER A 176 18.57 -12.56 17.46
CA SER A 176 19.61 -12.00 16.61
C SER A 176 19.66 -10.46 16.66
N SER A 177 19.18 -9.82 17.73
CA SER A 177 19.32 -8.37 17.94
C SER A 177 20.50 -8.03 18.85
N VAL A 178 21.27 -6.99 18.50
CA VAL A 178 22.36 -6.51 19.36
C VAL A 178 21.71 -5.73 20.50
N SER A 179 21.83 -6.22 21.73
CA SER A 179 21.43 -5.45 22.91
C SER A 179 22.20 -4.13 22.96
N TYR A 180 21.50 -3.03 22.71
CA TYR A 180 22.00 -1.65 22.78
C TYR A 180 22.54 -1.25 24.17
N LYS A 181 22.29 -2.05 25.22
CA LYS A 181 22.92 -1.85 26.54
C LYS A 181 24.46 -1.99 26.53
N ALA A 182 25.06 -2.30 25.37
CA ALA A 182 26.49 -2.38 25.18
C ALA A 182 27.15 -1.08 24.65
N GLU A 183 26.42 0.03 24.46
CA GLU A 183 27.04 1.32 24.06
C GLU A 183 27.98 1.91 25.13
N ASN A 184 27.81 1.55 26.41
CA ASN A 184 28.67 2.00 27.50
C ASN A 184 29.89 1.10 27.74
N SER A 185 30.15 0.12 26.87
CA SER A 185 31.19 -0.89 27.07
C SER A 185 32.08 -0.96 25.82
N THR A 186 33.39 -0.79 26.00
CA THR A 186 34.41 -0.82 24.94
C THR A 186 34.37 -2.14 24.16
N SER A 187 33.61 -2.11 23.06
CA SER A 187 33.17 -3.27 22.27
C SER A 187 34.31 -4.04 21.55
N TRP A 188 35.51 -3.50 21.47
CA TRP A 188 36.67 -4.11 20.80
C TRP A 188 37.42 -5.12 21.69
N MET A 189 37.02 -5.27 22.97
CA MET A 189 37.62 -6.18 23.93
C MET A 189 36.73 -7.35 24.36
N ARG A 190 35.53 -7.54 23.78
CA ARG A 190 34.68 -8.68 24.18
C ARG A 190 35.12 -9.96 23.48
N PRO A 191 35.62 -10.98 24.22
CA PRO A 191 35.80 -12.31 23.65
C PRO A 191 34.45 -12.88 23.22
N VAL A 192 34.47 -13.68 22.15
CA VAL A 192 33.32 -14.48 21.70
C VAL A 192 32.77 -15.25 22.91
N PRO A 193 31.47 -15.15 23.25
CA PRO A 193 30.91 -15.82 24.41
C PRO A 193 31.15 -17.33 24.31
N ALA A 194 31.88 -17.89 25.28
CA ALA A 194 32.32 -19.29 25.30
C ALA A 194 31.18 -20.32 25.22
N ARG A 195 29.92 -19.90 25.44
CA ARG A 195 28.74 -20.78 25.38
C ARG A 195 28.25 -21.10 23.95
N TYR A 196 28.81 -20.46 22.91
CA TYR A 196 28.42 -20.71 21.51
C TYR A 196 29.53 -21.36 20.67
N ALA A 197 30.59 -21.88 21.30
CA ALA A 197 31.67 -22.61 20.61
C ALA A 197 31.27 -24.01 20.09
N LYS A 198 30.00 -24.43 20.29
CA LYS A 198 29.44 -25.60 19.59
C LYS A 198 28.81 -25.10 18.29
N ALA A 199 29.38 -25.57 17.18
CA ALA A 199 28.94 -25.35 15.82
C ALA A 199 27.43 -25.61 15.65
N ASN A 200 26.63 -24.59 15.85
CA ASN A 200 25.35 -24.45 15.18
C ASN A 200 25.65 -23.62 13.93
N ALA A 201 25.13 -24.01 12.76
CA ALA A 201 25.23 -23.19 11.57
C ALA A 201 24.80 -21.76 11.93
N SER A 202 25.67 -20.78 11.71
CA SER A 202 25.39 -19.38 12.01
C SER A 202 24.12 -18.96 11.28
N ALA A 203 23.16 -18.41 12.01
CA ALA A 203 21.88 -17.96 11.48
C ALA A 203 22.07 -17.07 10.25
N LYS A 204 21.33 -17.35 9.18
CA LYS A 204 21.37 -16.61 7.91
C LYS A 204 19.99 -16.05 7.56
N TRP A 205 19.98 -15.12 6.61
CA TRP A 205 18.72 -14.67 6.00
C TRP A 205 18.03 -15.76 5.17
N GLU A 206 18.75 -16.82 4.76
CA GLU A 206 18.17 -18.02 4.14
C GLU A 206 17.15 -18.71 5.05
N ASP A 207 17.43 -18.80 6.36
CA ASP A 207 16.50 -19.40 7.33
C ASP A 207 15.17 -18.61 7.38
N VAL A 208 15.24 -17.28 7.31
CA VAL A 208 14.05 -16.42 7.22
C VAL A 208 13.30 -16.63 5.91
N LEU A 209 14.01 -16.80 4.80
CA LEU A 209 13.40 -17.06 3.49
C LEU A 209 12.60 -18.38 3.50
N ASP A 210 13.13 -19.41 4.14
CA ASP A 210 12.45 -20.70 4.29
C ASP A 210 11.19 -20.60 5.15
N ILE A 211 11.26 -19.88 6.27
CA ILE A 211 10.08 -19.55 7.09
C ILE A 211 9.02 -18.84 6.24
N VAL A 212 9.39 -17.85 5.42
CA VAL A 212 8.43 -17.16 4.54
C VAL A 212 7.82 -18.10 3.50
N ASN A 213 8.58 -19.07 2.98
CA ASN A 213 8.05 -20.10 2.08
C ASN A 213 7.02 -21.00 2.78
N ASP A 214 7.27 -21.36 4.04
CA ASP A 214 6.34 -22.17 4.83
C ASP A 214 5.08 -21.40 5.22
N LEU A 215 5.20 -20.13 5.62
CA LEU A 215 4.05 -19.26 5.87
C LEU A 215 3.15 -19.12 4.65
N ARG A 216 3.73 -18.98 3.46
CA ARG A 216 2.95 -18.99 2.21
C ARG A 216 2.14 -20.26 2.06
N ARG A 217 2.72 -21.43 2.38
CA ARG A 217 2.03 -22.73 2.24
C ARG A 217 0.91 -22.87 3.26
N TYR A 218 1.15 -22.48 4.51
CA TYR A 218 0.19 -22.64 5.60
C TYR A 218 -0.97 -21.65 5.55
N LEU A 219 -0.76 -20.46 4.99
CA LEU A 219 -1.73 -19.36 5.00
C LEU A 219 -2.36 -19.09 3.62
N LEU A 220 -2.09 -19.93 2.61
CA LEU A 220 -2.55 -19.72 1.23
C LEU A 220 -4.08 -19.69 1.08
N GLU A 221 -4.81 -20.33 1.99
CA GLU A 221 -6.27 -20.45 1.96
C GLU A 221 -7.00 -19.14 2.31
N HIS A 222 -6.28 -18.13 2.78
CA HIS A 222 -6.84 -16.86 3.24
C HIS A 222 -6.09 -15.67 2.68
N ASP A 223 -6.84 -14.64 2.31
CA ASP A 223 -6.29 -13.38 1.79
C ASP A 223 -5.82 -12.47 2.93
N PHE A 224 -4.64 -12.79 3.47
CA PHE A 224 -3.97 -11.94 4.46
C PHE A 224 -3.21 -10.81 3.75
N TYR A 225 -3.55 -9.57 4.09
CA TYR A 225 -2.92 -8.40 3.47
C TYR A 225 -1.42 -8.35 3.79
N HIS A 226 -1.02 -8.62 5.04
CA HIS A 226 0.40 -8.59 5.42
C HIS A 226 1.18 -9.81 4.89
N LEU A 227 0.51 -10.90 4.52
CA LEU A 227 1.17 -12.01 3.82
C LEU A 227 1.64 -11.55 2.45
N GLU A 228 0.82 -10.84 1.68
CA GLU A 228 1.22 -10.29 0.37
C GLU A 228 2.41 -9.32 0.48
N LYS A 229 2.47 -8.54 1.57
CA LYS A 229 3.64 -7.66 1.85
C LYS A 229 4.88 -8.47 2.20
N LEU A 230 4.73 -9.53 2.98
CA LEU A 230 5.82 -10.45 3.30
C LEU A 230 6.34 -11.15 2.04
N LEU A 231 5.44 -11.60 1.16
CA LEU A 231 5.77 -12.19 -0.13
C LEU A 231 6.49 -11.20 -1.05
N SER A 232 6.08 -9.93 -1.03
CA SER A 232 6.78 -8.86 -1.73
C SER A 232 8.24 -8.72 -1.24
N MET A 233 8.50 -8.93 0.06
CA MET A 233 9.86 -8.88 0.62
C MET A 233 10.73 -10.09 0.27
N LYS A 234 10.18 -11.18 -0.27
CA LYS A 234 10.98 -12.36 -0.70
C LYS A 234 12.03 -12.02 -1.73
N GLU A 235 11.74 -11.06 -2.62
CA GLU A 235 12.70 -10.56 -3.60
C GLU A 235 14.00 -10.15 -2.91
N GLY A 236 13.92 -9.35 -1.84
CA GLY A 236 15.08 -8.91 -1.08
C GLY A 236 15.75 -10.05 -0.32
N LEU A 237 14.97 -10.93 0.35
CA LEU A 237 15.49 -12.09 1.06
C LEU A 237 16.33 -13.00 0.16
N LEU A 238 15.88 -13.24 -1.09
CA LEU A 238 16.63 -14.00 -2.08
C LEU A 238 18.01 -13.38 -2.39
N GLN A 239 18.11 -12.05 -2.41
CA GLN A 239 19.39 -11.37 -2.67
C GLN A 239 20.37 -11.51 -1.50
N ILE A 240 19.86 -11.57 -0.28
CA ILE A 240 20.68 -11.58 0.94
C ILE A 240 20.77 -12.95 1.61
N LYS A 241 20.23 -14.01 1.02
CA LYS A 241 20.14 -15.35 1.63
C LYS A 241 21.46 -15.85 2.27
N ASP A 242 22.59 -15.59 1.61
CA ASP A 242 23.91 -16.06 2.07
C ASP A 242 24.55 -15.15 3.14
N VAL A 243 23.90 -14.05 3.52
CA VAL A 243 24.40 -13.09 4.51
C VAL A 243 24.03 -13.57 5.91
N PHE A 244 24.95 -13.45 6.86
CA PHE A 244 24.71 -13.86 8.24
C PHE A 244 23.79 -12.85 8.94
N LEU A 245 22.86 -13.40 9.72
CA LEU A 245 21.99 -12.68 10.64
C LEU A 245 22.54 -12.69 12.07
N ASP A 246 23.39 -13.67 12.39
CA ASP A 246 23.90 -13.91 13.74
C ASP A 246 24.77 -12.77 14.30
N ASN A 247 24.59 -12.49 15.60
CA ASN A 247 25.38 -11.52 16.38
C ASN A 247 26.35 -12.18 17.36
N THR A 248 26.50 -13.51 17.33
CA THR A 248 27.54 -14.20 18.12
C THR A 248 28.97 -13.88 17.61
N ILE A 249 29.05 -13.22 16.45
CA ILE A 249 30.27 -12.75 15.81
C ILE A 249 30.68 -11.35 16.35
N GLY A 250 31.97 -11.01 16.20
CA GLY A 250 32.49 -9.73 16.70
C GLY A 250 31.82 -8.50 16.05
N PHE A 251 31.78 -7.37 16.75
CA PHE A 251 31.12 -6.13 16.29
C PHE A 251 31.53 -5.68 14.87
N ARG A 252 32.81 -5.79 14.53
CA ARG A 252 33.32 -5.47 13.19
C ARG A 252 32.66 -6.34 12.11
N GLU A 253 32.46 -7.61 12.42
CA GLU A 253 31.82 -8.56 11.51
C GLU A 253 30.32 -8.28 11.39
N VAL A 254 29.63 -7.97 12.49
CA VAL A 254 28.22 -7.53 12.45
C VAL A 254 28.07 -6.33 11.51
N ARG A 255 28.88 -5.29 11.66
CA ARG A 255 28.86 -4.12 10.76
C ARG A 255 29.17 -4.49 9.31
N HIS A 256 30.04 -5.46 9.07
CA HIS A 256 30.32 -5.97 7.74
C HIS A 256 29.07 -6.64 7.13
N GLN A 257 28.38 -7.49 7.89
CA GLN A 257 27.14 -8.15 7.44
C GLN A 257 26.02 -7.13 7.17
N GLU A 258 25.84 -6.12 8.04
CA GLU A 258 24.89 -5.02 7.81
C GLU A 258 25.20 -4.25 6.51
N HIS A 259 26.49 -4.00 6.24
CA HIS A 259 26.92 -3.38 5.00
C HIS A 259 26.68 -4.28 3.78
N LEU A 260 26.86 -5.61 3.91
CA LEU A 260 26.55 -6.55 2.85
C LEU A 260 25.06 -6.55 2.51
N VAL A 261 24.16 -6.52 3.51
CA VAL A 261 22.71 -6.38 3.29
C VAL A 261 22.43 -5.12 2.48
N HIS A 262 22.92 -3.96 2.94
CA HIS A 262 22.73 -2.68 2.24
C HIS A 262 23.26 -2.72 0.81
N ARG A 263 24.50 -3.18 0.62
CA ARG A 263 25.16 -3.24 -0.68
C ARG A 263 24.43 -4.15 -1.66
N LYS A 264 23.99 -5.34 -1.22
CA LYS A 264 23.27 -6.30 -2.08
C LYS A 264 21.89 -5.76 -2.45
N LEU A 265 21.09 -5.33 -1.48
CA LEU A 265 19.74 -4.81 -1.72
C LEU A 265 19.74 -3.54 -2.58
N SER A 266 20.63 -2.58 -2.31
CA SER A 266 20.76 -1.34 -3.08
C SER A 266 20.99 -1.59 -4.58
N LYS A 267 21.73 -2.65 -4.92
CA LYS A 267 22.09 -2.98 -6.31
C LYS A 267 21.05 -3.87 -6.98
N MET A 268 20.53 -4.86 -6.25
CA MET A 268 19.81 -5.99 -6.82
C MET A 268 18.28 -5.87 -6.74
N LEU A 269 17.72 -5.00 -5.89
CA LEU A 269 16.28 -4.76 -5.90
C LEU A 269 15.83 -4.15 -7.24
N GLY A 270 14.74 -4.71 -7.78
CA GLY A 270 14.18 -4.37 -9.08
C GLY A 270 13.65 -2.94 -9.16
N SER A 271 13.40 -2.49 -10.39
CA SER A 271 12.92 -1.13 -10.68
C SER A 271 11.68 -1.14 -11.55
N PRO A 272 10.54 -0.66 -11.06
CA PRO A 272 10.12 -0.55 -9.64
C PRO A 272 9.59 -1.89 -9.12
N SER A 273 10.06 -2.33 -7.94
CA SER A 273 9.60 -3.58 -7.32
C SER A 273 8.68 -3.35 -6.11
N PRO A 274 7.73 -4.27 -5.83
CA PRO A 274 6.90 -4.22 -4.62
C PRO A 274 7.72 -4.21 -3.32
N CYS A 275 8.83 -4.96 -3.28
CA CYS A 275 9.74 -4.97 -2.13
C CYS A 275 10.27 -3.57 -1.81
N LEU A 276 10.78 -2.87 -2.82
CA LEU A 276 11.33 -1.52 -2.67
C LEU A 276 10.26 -0.54 -2.16
N PHE A 277 9.04 -0.65 -2.69
CA PHE A 277 7.94 0.21 -2.24
C PHE A 277 7.54 -0.08 -0.79
N THR A 278 7.49 -1.35 -0.36
CA THR A 278 7.26 -1.74 1.04
C THR A 278 8.30 -1.11 1.96
N LEU A 279 9.59 -1.18 1.60
CA LEU A 279 10.67 -0.57 2.38
C LEU A 279 10.56 0.96 2.43
N LEU A 280 10.17 1.59 1.33
CA LEU A 280 9.97 3.04 1.29
C LEU A 280 8.81 3.48 2.19
N VAL A 281 7.69 2.78 2.16
CA VAL A 281 6.54 3.08 3.02
C VAL A 281 6.94 2.95 4.50
N TYR A 282 7.70 1.91 4.85
CA TYR A 282 8.23 1.74 6.20
C TYR A 282 9.21 2.86 6.58
N PHE A 283 10.15 3.21 5.69
CA PHE A 283 11.11 4.28 5.91
C PHE A 283 10.44 5.63 6.22
N LEU A 284 9.40 5.99 5.47
CA LEU A 284 8.70 7.27 5.62
C LEU A 284 7.75 7.30 6.84
N TYR A 285 7.11 6.18 7.16
CA TYR A 285 5.97 6.17 8.10
C TYR A 285 6.12 5.23 9.29
N GLY A 286 7.21 4.46 9.35
CA GLY A 286 7.49 3.46 10.38
C GLY A 286 6.53 2.26 10.40
N ARG A 287 5.65 2.14 9.39
CA ARG A 287 4.65 1.06 9.26
C ARG A 287 4.35 0.76 7.81
N VAL A 288 4.21 -0.52 7.47
CA VAL A 288 3.85 -1.03 6.15
C VAL A 288 2.32 -1.08 6.03
N ARG A 289 1.72 -0.03 5.45
CA ARG A 289 0.30 -0.01 5.08
C ARG A 289 0.10 0.75 3.79
N ASP A 290 -0.80 0.26 2.95
CA ASP A 290 -1.18 0.90 1.70
C ASP A 290 -1.77 2.27 1.98
N ILE A 291 -1.50 3.20 1.06
CA ILE A 291 -1.98 4.56 1.17
C ILE A 291 -3.18 4.67 0.23
N GLU A 292 -4.36 4.76 0.83
CA GLU A 292 -5.64 4.85 0.12
C GLU A 292 -6.13 6.29 0.11
N VAL A 293 -6.51 6.74 -1.08
CA VAL A 293 -7.08 8.04 -1.37
C VAL A 293 -8.43 7.81 -2.05
N ASP A 294 -9.49 8.41 -1.54
CA ASP A 294 -10.84 8.19 -2.09
C ASP A 294 -11.03 8.94 -3.40
N LEU A 295 -10.41 10.12 -3.53
CA LEU A 295 -10.44 10.94 -4.74
C LEU A 295 -9.00 11.28 -5.12
N CYS A 296 -8.49 10.71 -6.20
CA CYS A 296 -7.10 10.88 -6.57
C CYS A 296 -6.73 12.33 -6.92
N GLY A 297 -7.73 13.14 -7.30
CA GLY A 297 -7.58 14.53 -7.66
C GLY A 297 -6.73 14.72 -8.89
N GLY A 298 -6.04 15.86 -8.96
CA GLY A 298 -5.30 16.27 -10.14
C GLY A 298 -3.88 16.69 -9.83
N PHE A 299 -3.01 16.48 -10.81
CA PHE A 299 -1.68 17.04 -10.90
C PHE A 299 -1.65 18.00 -12.10
N TYR A 300 -1.36 19.27 -11.86
CA TYR A 300 -1.34 20.28 -12.92
C TYR A 300 -0.38 21.41 -12.61
N LYS A 301 0.12 22.07 -13.65
CA LYS A 301 0.91 23.30 -13.54
C LYS A 301 -0.03 24.50 -13.45
N GLU A 302 0.17 25.38 -12.49
CA GLU A 302 -0.59 26.63 -12.41
C GLU A 302 -0.12 27.58 -13.52
N GLU A 303 -1.01 28.07 -14.38
CA GLU A 303 -0.60 28.85 -15.57
C GLU A 303 0.09 30.18 -15.21
N LYS A 304 -0.22 30.75 -14.05
CA LYS A 304 0.25 32.08 -13.63
C LYS A 304 1.45 32.05 -12.69
N ARG A 305 1.88 30.87 -12.23
CA ARG A 305 2.99 30.69 -11.29
C ARG A 305 3.79 29.48 -11.73
N GLU A 306 5.11 29.49 -11.61
CA GLU A 306 5.95 28.30 -11.86
C GLU A 306 5.82 27.26 -10.73
N LEU A 307 4.57 26.93 -10.37
CA LEU A 307 4.19 26.05 -9.27
C LEU A 307 3.34 24.91 -9.82
N PHE A 308 3.67 23.69 -9.42
CA PHE A 308 2.81 22.54 -9.64
C PHE A 308 1.86 22.39 -8.47
N CYS A 309 0.61 22.03 -8.73
CA CYS A 309 -0.39 21.74 -7.71
C CYS A 309 -0.74 20.25 -7.77
N LEU A 310 -0.71 19.62 -6.60
CA LEU A 310 -1.20 18.26 -6.39
C LEU A 310 -2.30 18.30 -5.34
N SER A 311 -3.48 17.81 -5.73
CA SER A 311 -4.64 17.75 -4.85
C SER A 311 -5.10 16.33 -4.67
N MET A 312 -5.44 15.93 -3.43
CA MET A 312 -5.95 14.60 -3.12
C MET A 312 -7.10 14.68 -2.13
N GLY A 313 -8.05 13.76 -2.24
CA GLY A 313 -9.32 13.82 -1.54
C GLY A 313 -9.65 12.59 -0.70
N ARG A 314 -10.39 12.84 0.39
CA ARG A 314 -10.90 11.80 1.29
C ARG A 314 -12.34 12.09 1.70
N ILE A 315 -13.15 11.05 1.77
CA ILE A 315 -14.53 11.11 2.22
C ILE A 315 -14.59 10.60 3.67
N LEU A 316 -15.22 11.37 4.54
CA LEU A 316 -15.40 11.05 5.94
C LEU A 316 -16.87 10.72 6.22
N THR A 317 -17.08 9.82 7.17
CA THR A 317 -18.43 9.43 7.62
C THR A 317 -18.97 10.29 8.75
N SER A 318 -18.14 11.15 9.35
CA SER A 318 -18.51 12.01 10.48
C SER A 318 -17.57 13.21 10.59
N ALA A 319 -18.15 14.35 11.02
CA ALA A 319 -17.44 15.61 11.22
C ALA A 319 -16.74 15.68 12.58
N ASP A 320 -16.78 14.60 13.38
CA ASP A 320 -16.04 14.48 14.64
C ASP A 320 -14.56 14.85 14.44
N GLU A 321 -14.03 15.67 15.33
CA GLU A 321 -12.66 16.16 15.28
C GLU A 321 -11.65 15.02 15.20
N LYS A 322 -11.89 13.89 15.90
CA LYS A 322 -11.02 12.71 15.81
C LYS A 322 -11.04 12.10 14.41
N MET A 323 -12.20 12.05 13.76
CA MET A 323 -12.36 11.54 12.39
C MET A 323 -11.68 12.46 11.37
N VAL A 324 -11.91 13.77 11.47
CA VAL A 324 -11.25 14.78 10.63
C VAL A 324 -9.73 14.71 10.79
N ARG A 325 -9.22 14.63 12.02
CA ARG A 325 -7.79 14.50 12.31
C ARG A 325 -7.19 13.23 11.72
N ARG A 326 -7.91 12.10 11.76
CA ARG A 326 -7.47 10.86 11.09
C ARG A 326 -7.43 11.03 9.59
N GLY A 327 -8.45 11.64 8.99
CA GLY A 327 -8.51 11.91 7.57
C GLY A 327 -7.35 12.79 7.09
N VAL A 328 -7.05 13.86 7.83
CA VAL A 328 -5.91 14.76 7.55
C VAL A 328 -4.60 13.99 7.60
N LYS A 329 -4.38 13.18 8.65
CA LYS A 329 -3.16 12.35 8.76
C LYS A 329 -3.03 11.33 7.62
N GLN A 330 -4.13 10.77 7.13
CA GLN A 330 -4.09 9.81 6.02
C GLN A 330 -3.76 10.51 4.70
N LEU A 331 -4.37 11.67 4.43
CA LEU A 331 -4.03 12.47 3.24
C LEU A 331 -2.61 13.03 3.31
N ASP A 332 -2.11 13.44 4.49
CA ASP A 332 -0.71 13.86 4.68
C ASP A 332 0.27 12.77 4.26
N ARG A 333 -0.02 11.48 4.56
CA ARG A 333 0.81 10.35 4.10
C ARG A 333 0.74 10.16 2.58
N ALA A 334 -0.41 10.41 1.96
CA ALA A 334 -0.51 10.34 0.50
C ALA A 334 0.31 11.47 -0.13
N LEU A 335 0.02 12.71 0.22
CA LEU A 335 0.73 13.88 -0.28
C LEU A 335 2.23 13.81 -0.01
N GLY A 336 2.65 13.37 1.18
CA GLY A 336 4.06 13.20 1.53
C GLY A 336 4.80 12.14 0.70
N MET A 337 4.13 11.07 0.26
CA MET A 337 4.74 10.09 -0.65
C MET A 337 5.03 10.72 -2.03
N PHE A 338 4.11 11.56 -2.51
CA PHE A 338 4.25 12.23 -3.80
C PHE A 338 5.28 13.34 -3.74
N GLU A 339 5.27 14.15 -2.69
CA GLU A 339 6.29 15.17 -2.38
C GLU A 339 7.68 14.54 -2.34
N PHE A 340 7.85 13.44 -1.61
CA PHE A 340 9.12 12.74 -1.54
C PHE A 340 9.61 12.27 -2.91
N VAL A 341 8.74 11.67 -3.74
CA VAL A 341 9.12 11.24 -5.10
C VAL A 341 9.43 12.43 -6.00
N TRP A 342 8.68 13.53 -5.88
CA TRP A 342 8.90 14.77 -6.63
C TRP A 342 10.29 15.36 -6.36
N GLU A 343 10.64 15.51 -5.08
CA GLU A 343 11.95 16.00 -4.67
C GLU A 343 13.08 15.06 -5.09
N THR A 344 12.87 13.75 -4.90
CA THR A 344 13.86 12.73 -5.26
C THR A 344 14.08 12.64 -6.78
N ALA A 345 13.06 13.00 -7.58
CA ALA A 345 13.17 13.10 -9.03
C ALA A 345 14.00 14.31 -9.50
N GLY A 346 14.42 15.19 -8.59
CA GLY A 346 15.22 16.37 -8.90
C GLY A 346 14.40 17.47 -9.58
N MET A 347 13.08 17.51 -9.35
CA MET A 347 12.22 18.58 -9.83
C MET A 347 12.59 19.88 -9.15
N LYS A 348 12.71 20.97 -9.92
CA LYS A 348 13.16 22.28 -9.41
C LYS A 348 11.99 23.14 -8.96
N GLU A 349 10.84 22.92 -9.58
CA GLU A 349 9.61 23.64 -9.33
C GLU A 349 9.00 23.18 -8.00
N ALA A 350 8.46 24.14 -7.23
CA ALA A 350 7.81 23.80 -5.98
C ALA A 350 6.45 23.11 -6.23
N LEU A 351 6.17 22.10 -5.41
CA LEU A 351 4.92 21.35 -5.43
C LEU A 351 4.01 21.84 -4.31
N ASN A 352 2.91 22.49 -4.67
CA ASN A 352 1.86 22.91 -3.75
C ASN A 352 0.92 21.72 -3.47
N LEU A 353 0.82 21.33 -2.19
CA LEU A 353 0.13 20.13 -1.75
C LEU A 353 -1.18 20.49 -1.04
N GLN A 354 -2.29 20.00 -1.57
CA GLN A 354 -3.63 20.30 -1.07
C GLN A 354 -4.39 19.02 -0.74
N GLY A 355 -4.87 18.92 0.50
CA GLY A 355 -5.77 17.85 0.92
C GLY A 355 -7.21 18.35 0.96
N HIS A 356 -8.15 17.53 0.49
CA HIS A 356 -9.57 17.87 0.53
C HIS A 356 -10.33 16.78 1.27
N LEU A 357 -11.06 17.16 2.31
CA LEU A 357 -11.89 16.27 3.10
C LEU A 357 -13.34 16.64 2.85
N TRP A 358 -14.17 15.66 2.56
CA TRP A 358 -15.62 15.87 2.46
C TRP A 358 -16.32 15.12 3.56
N CYS A 359 -17.21 15.81 4.27
CA CYS A 359 -18.03 15.21 5.30
C CYS A 359 -19.43 15.80 5.30
N LEU A 360 -20.45 14.97 5.52
CA LEU A 360 -21.84 15.42 5.64
C LEU A 360 -22.05 16.20 6.94
N GLY A 361 -22.64 17.38 6.84
CA GLY A 361 -22.94 18.27 7.96
C GLY A 361 -21.69 18.94 8.56
N ALA A 362 -20.58 19.01 7.83
CA ALA A 362 -19.36 19.63 8.32
C ALA A 362 -19.34 21.15 8.04
N GLU A 363 -18.84 21.93 8.99
CA GLU A 363 -18.56 23.35 8.74
C GLU A 363 -17.34 23.50 7.83
N GLU A 364 -17.45 24.35 6.81
CA GLU A 364 -16.33 24.63 5.91
C GLU A 364 -15.19 25.31 6.65
N LYS A 365 -14.00 24.72 6.56
CA LYS A 365 -12.82 25.31 7.18
C LYS A 365 -11.53 24.88 6.50
N THR A 366 -10.51 25.70 6.70
CA THR A 366 -9.15 25.40 6.29
C THR A 366 -8.33 24.95 7.51
N ILE A 367 -7.59 23.87 7.35
CA ILE A 367 -6.75 23.25 8.38
C ILE A 367 -5.32 23.24 7.86
N THR A 368 -4.37 23.75 8.64
CA THR A 368 -2.95 23.65 8.32
C THR A 368 -2.34 22.50 9.12
N TYR A 369 -1.63 21.59 8.46
CA TYR A 369 -0.94 20.49 9.11
C TYR A 369 0.39 20.20 8.41
N ARG A 370 1.49 20.25 9.17
CA ARG A 370 2.88 20.03 8.68
C ARG A 370 3.23 20.83 7.42
N GLY A 371 2.81 22.09 7.38
CA GLY A 371 3.06 22.99 6.24
C GLY A 371 2.17 22.77 5.02
N LYS A 372 1.25 21.80 5.05
CA LYS A 372 0.28 21.52 3.98
C LYS A 372 -1.09 22.10 4.33
N THR A 373 -1.86 22.45 3.30
CA THR A 373 -3.20 23.01 3.45
C THR A 373 -4.26 21.93 3.21
N PHE A 374 -5.22 21.84 4.12
CA PHE A 374 -6.33 20.90 4.04
C PHE A 374 -7.66 21.67 4.09
N TYR A 375 -8.58 21.33 3.20
CA TYR A 375 -9.90 21.94 3.14
C TYR A 375 -10.94 20.92 3.59
N LEU A 376 -11.72 21.27 4.61
CA LEU A 376 -12.90 20.51 5.01
C LEU A 376 -14.11 21.10 4.32
N HIS A 377 -14.80 20.29 3.53
CA HIS A 377 -15.98 20.66 2.76
C HIS A 377 -17.19 19.97 3.34
N ASP A 378 -18.30 20.71 3.45
CA ASP A 378 -19.60 20.09 3.66
C ASP A 378 -20.02 19.31 2.41
N LEU A 379 -20.55 18.11 2.62
CA LEU A 379 -21.34 17.37 1.64
C LEU A 379 -22.81 17.71 1.84
N CYS A 380 -23.29 18.72 1.11
CA CYS A 380 -24.71 18.87 0.89
C CYS A 380 -25.12 17.88 -0.21
N LEU A 381 -26.01 16.93 0.12
CA LEU A 381 -26.57 15.95 -0.81
C LEU A 381 -27.67 16.55 -1.70
#